data_AF-A0A7S3P927-F1
#
_entry.id   AF-A0A7S3P927-F1
#
_cell.length_a   1.000
_cell.length_b   1.000
_cell.length_c   1.000
_cell.angle_alpha   90.00
_cell.angle_beta   90.00
_cell.angle_gamma   90.00
#
_symmetry.space_group_name_H-M   'P 1'
#
loop_
_entity.id
_entity.type
_entity.pdbx_description
1 polymer ?
#
loop_
_entity_poly.entity_id
_entity_poly.type
_entity_poly.pdbx_seq_one_letter_code
_entity_poly.pdbx_strand_id
1 'polypeptide(L)'
;AQVMLYSQGIVTAESLSGRVVDLFLKCKARMSDQLHYDFGLRALKTLLVTAGSLKRSAIEGKGALEGDELAEAETNALVVGACNNIIPKLVAEDMLVFKEILEDTFPGSEVAEMENEAARTEITKVCEAHSIVASGPFIQKILQLKQVMEMRHGVMVVGP
;
A
#
# COMPACT_ATOMS: atom_id res chain seq x y z
N ALA A 1 -12.35 -9.90 7.91
CA ALA A 1 -10.94 -9.42 7.94
C ALA A 1 -10.10 -10.25 8.91
N GLN A 2 -10.47 -10.33 10.20
CA GLN A 2 -9.72 -11.05 11.24
C GLN A 2 -9.24 -12.46 10.87
N VAL A 3 -10.16 -13.35 10.44
CA VAL A 3 -9.82 -14.75 10.05
C VAL A 3 -8.77 -14.80 8.93
N MET A 4 -8.82 -13.84 8.00
CA MET A 4 -7.88 -13.79 6.88
C MET A 4 -6.51 -13.26 7.31
N LEU A 5 -6.46 -12.31 8.24
CA LEU A 5 -5.20 -11.86 8.84
C LEU A 5 -4.52 -12.99 9.61
N TYR A 6 -5.29 -13.76 10.39
CA TYR A 6 -4.77 -14.95 11.07
C TYR A 6 -4.24 -15.99 10.07
N SER A 7 -4.93 -16.23 8.95
CA SER A 7 -4.43 -17.17 7.93
C SER A 7 -3.19 -16.66 7.19
N GLN A 8 -2.95 -15.34 7.20
CA GLN A 8 -1.69 -14.75 6.74
C GLN A 8 -0.57 -14.76 7.79
N GLY A 9 -0.84 -15.30 8.98
CA GLY A 9 0.13 -15.39 10.07
C GLY A 9 0.27 -14.11 10.89
N ILE A 10 -0.67 -13.16 10.78
CA ILE A 10 -0.71 -11.95 11.62
C ILE A 10 -1.35 -12.31 12.96
N VAL A 11 -0.59 -12.17 14.05
CA VAL A 11 -0.99 -12.58 15.40
C VAL A 11 -1.92 -11.53 16.04
N THR A 12 -1.65 -10.25 15.80
CA THR A 12 -2.47 -9.13 16.30
C THR A 12 -3.71 -8.83 15.44
N ALA A 13 -4.20 -9.84 14.72
CA ALA A 13 -5.31 -9.71 13.78
C ALA A 13 -6.61 -9.18 14.40
N GLU A 14 -6.87 -9.49 15.68
CA GLU A 14 -8.07 -9.04 16.39
C GLU A 14 -8.13 -7.51 16.47
N SER A 15 -7.06 -6.86 16.95
CA SER A 15 -7.00 -5.40 17.07
C SER A 15 -6.89 -4.69 15.72
N LEU A 16 -6.17 -5.29 14.76
CA LEU A 16 -5.90 -4.67 13.46
C LEU A 16 -7.08 -4.79 12.49
N SER A 17 -7.86 -5.87 12.56
CA SER A 17 -8.94 -6.11 11.60
C SER A 17 -10.02 -5.02 11.60
N GLY A 18 -10.37 -4.50 12.80
CA GLY A 18 -11.31 -3.40 12.94
C GLY A 18 -10.78 -2.12 12.30
N ARG A 19 -9.51 -1.80 12.53
CA ARG A 19 -8.85 -0.62 11.93
C ARG A 19 -8.82 -0.68 10.41
N VAL A 20 -8.49 -1.83 9.82
CA VAL A 20 -8.46 -1.98 8.36
C VAL A 20 -9.86 -1.82 7.74
N VAL A 21 -10.90 -2.32 8.41
CA VAL A 21 -12.28 -2.14 7.95
C VAL A 21 -12.69 -0.67 8.07
N ASP A 22 -12.38 -0.04 9.20
CA ASP A 22 -12.67 1.38 9.46
C ASP A 22 -11.97 2.30 8.43
N LEU A 23 -10.70 2.03 8.09
CA LEU A 23 -9.97 2.70 7.02
C LEU A 23 -10.77 2.69 5.70
N PHE A 24 -11.28 1.52 5.29
CA PHE A 24 -12.05 1.39 4.05
C PHE A 24 -13.40 2.12 4.12
N LEU A 25 -14.07 2.09 5.27
CA LEU A 25 -15.33 2.80 5.48
C LEU A 25 -15.12 4.33 5.44
N LYS A 26 -14.06 4.83 6.08
CA LYS A 26 -13.69 6.25 6.07
C LYS A 26 -13.27 6.71 4.69
N CYS A 27 -12.46 5.93 3.96
CA CYS A 27 -12.11 6.22 2.56
C CYS A 27 -13.37 6.34 1.70
N LYS A 28 -14.29 5.37 1.80
CA LYS A 28 -15.56 5.41 1.05
C LYS A 28 -16.44 6.61 1.42
N ALA A 29 -16.41 7.07 2.67
CA ALA A 29 -17.26 8.15 3.16
C ALA A 29 -16.71 9.56 2.88
N ARG A 30 -15.37 9.72 2.87
CA ARG A 30 -14.72 11.04 2.82
C ARG A 30 -14.08 11.37 1.47
N MET A 31 -13.71 10.37 0.67
CA MET A 31 -13.07 10.61 -0.63
C MET A 31 -14.07 11.04 -1.70
N SER A 32 -13.56 11.65 -2.77
CA SER A 32 -14.37 12.00 -3.93
C SER A 32 -14.96 10.76 -4.63
N ASP A 33 -16.13 10.93 -5.28
CA ASP A 33 -16.84 9.85 -5.97
C ASP A 33 -16.28 9.62 -7.38
N GLN A 34 -15.13 8.95 -7.45
CA GLN A 34 -14.48 8.59 -8.71
C GLN A 34 -14.98 7.24 -9.23
N LEU A 35 -15.32 7.16 -10.52
CA LEU A 35 -15.80 5.92 -11.16
C LEU A 35 -14.84 4.72 -11.06
N HIS A 36 -13.54 4.97 -10.92
CA HIS A 36 -12.50 3.95 -10.84
C HIS A 36 -12.13 3.56 -9.40
N TYR A 37 -12.71 4.19 -8.39
CA TYR A 37 -12.48 3.82 -6.99
C TYR A 37 -13.20 2.52 -6.65
N ASP A 38 -12.48 1.64 -5.95
CA ASP A 38 -12.98 0.36 -5.49
C ASP A 38 -12.55 0.17 -4.03
N PHE A 39 -13.43 0.53 -3.11
CA PHE A 39 -13.33 0.25 -1.67
C PHE A 39 -14.20 -0.96 -1.27
N GLY A 40 -14.52 -1.84 -2.22
CA GLY A 40 -15.30 -3.04 -1.98
C GLY A 40 -14.50 -4.17 -1.32
N LEU A 41 -15.19 -5.28 -1.05
CA LEU A 41 -14.59 -6.47 -0.42
C LEU A 41 -13.46 -7.09 -1.23
N ARG A 42 -13.46 -6.90 -2.56
CA ARG A 42 -12.37 -7.37 -3.43
C ARG A 42 -11.06 -6.65 -3.12
N ALA A 43 -11.11 -5.31 -3.02
CA ALA A 43 -9.94 -4.51 -2.67
C ALA A 43 -9.48 -4.80 -1.24
N LEU A 44 -10.42 -4.95 -0.30
CA LEU A 44 -10.11 -5.37 1.06
C LEU A 44 -9.39 -6.73 1.10
N LYS A 45 -9.90 -7.75 0.40
CA LYS A 45 -9.25 -9.07 0.30
C LYS A 45 -7.83 -8.97 -0.25
N THR A 46 -7.62 -8.19 -1.31
CA THR A 46 -6.28 -7.99 -1.89
C THR A 46 -5.33 -7.42 -0.85
N LEU A 47 -5.73 -6.36 -0.14
CA LEU A 47 -4.90 -5.76 0.91
C LEU A 47 -4.53 -6.79 1.99
N LEU A 48 -5.49 -7.55 2.50
CA LEU A 48 -5.24 -8.52 3.58
C LEU A 48 -4.23 -9.60 3.15
N VAL A 49 -4.30 -10.07 1.90
CA VAL A 49 -3.34 -11.05 1.36
C VAL A 49 -1.96 -10.41 1.16
N THR A 50 -1.91 -9.19 0.59
CA THR A 50 -0.65 -8.47 0.38
C THR A 50 0.06 -8.16 1.70
N ALA A 51 -0.69 -7.79 2.75
CA ALA A 51 -0.14 -7.53 4.08
C ALA A 51 0.58 -8.75 4.67
N GLY A 52 0.06 -9.96 4.44
CA GLY A 52 0.75 -11.20 4.80
C GLY A 52 2.10 -11.36 4.10
N SER A 53 2.17 -11.01 2.82
CA SER A 53 3.42 -11.05 2.06
C SER A 53 4.42 -10.00 2.55
N LEU A 54 3.93 -8.77 2.81
CA LEU A 54 4.76 -7.68 3.32
C LEU A 54 5.32 -8.00 4.71
N LYS A 55 4.52 -8.60 5.60
CA LYS A 55 5.00 -9.12 6.88
C LYS A 55 6.15 -10.10 6.66
N ARG A 56 5.98 -11.10 5.80
CA ARG A 56 7.01 -12.12 5.54
C ARG A 56 8.32 -11.50 5.05
N SER A 57 8.25 -10.55 4.12
CA SER A 57 9.44 -9.83 3.65
C SER A 57 10.06 -8.93 4.72
N ALA A 58 9.26 -8.35 5.63
CA ALA A 58 9.77 -7.51 6.70
C ALA A 58 10.51 -8.29 7.80
N ILE A 59 10.12 -9.55 8.04
CA ILE A 59 10.76 -10.45 9.01
C ILE A 59 11.86 -11.32 8.39
N GLU A 60 11.95 -11.34 7.07
CA GLU A 60 12.98 -12.08 6.33
C GLU A 60 14.37 -11.57 6.73
N GLY A 61 15.15 -12.41 7.41
CA GLY A 61 16.48 -12.07 7.92
C GLY A 61 16.52 -11.40 9.31
N LYS A 62 15.38 -11.08 9.93
CA LYS A 62 15.33 -10.43 11.27
C LYS A 62 15.12 -11.38 12.46
N GLY A 63 15.13 -12.70 12.25
CA GLY A 63 14.84 -13.66 13.32
C GLY A 63 13.38 -13.63 13.78
N ALA A 64 13.06 -14.37 14.85
CA ALA A 64 11.72 -14.34 15.44
C ALA A 64 11.52 -13.03 16.21
N LEU A 65 10.81 -12.07 15.61
CA LEU A 65 10.33 -10.89 16.33
C LEU A 65 9.25 -11.33 17.33
N GLU A 66 9.32 -10.85 18.56
CA GLU A 66 8.38 -11.16 19.63
C GLU A 66 7.83 -9.87 20.27
N GLY A 67 6.64 -9.96 20.86
CA GLY A 67 6.04 -8.84 21.60
C GLY A 67 5.73 -7.62 20.73
N ASP A 68 6.13 -6.44 21.21
CA ASP A 68 5.79 -5.15 20.59
C ASP A 68 6.44 -4.97 19.21
N GLU A 69 7.67 -5.48 18.99
CA GLU A 69 8.34 -5.39 17.69
C GLU A 69 7.58 -6.13 16.58
N LEU A 70 6.96 -7.26 16.93
CA LEU A 70 6.10 -8.01 16.01
C LEU A 70 4.82 -7.23 15.71
N ALA A 71 4.21 -6.62 16.73
CA ALA A 71 2.98 -5.84 16.57
C ALA A 71 3.21 -4.59 15.70
N GLU A 72 4.34 -3.91 15.86
CA GLU A 72 4.75 -2.80 15.02
C GLU A 72 5.00 -3.25 13.56
N ALA A 73 5.72 -4.36 13.36
CA ALA A 73 5.95 -4.91 12.03
C ALA A 73 4.63 -5.31 11.32
N GLU A 74 3.70 -5.92 12.04
CA GLU A 74 2.37 -6.28 11.53
C GLU A 74 1.53 -5.05 11.17
N THR A 75 1.58 -4.02 12.01
CA THR A 75 0.90 -2.74 11.76
C THR A 75 1.49 -2.05 10.53
N ASN A 76 2.83 -1.98 10.44
CA ASN A 76 3.52 -1.37 9.31
C ASN A 76 3.23 -2.12 8.00
N ALA A 77 3.22 -3.46 8.02
CA ALA A 77 2.85 -4.26 6.85
C ALA A 77 1.43 -3.95 6.34
N LEU A 78 0.48 -3.66 7.23
CA LEU A 78 -0.87 -3.24 6.85
C LEU A 78 -0.91 -1.81 6.29
N VAL A 79 -0.19 -0.88 6.91
CA VAL A 79 -0.09 0.51 6.43
C VAL A 79 0.52 0.54 5.03
N VAL A 80 1.65 -0.12 4.82
CA VAL A 80 2.29 -0.24 3.50
C VAL A 80 1.37 -0.95 2.51
N GLY A 81 0.69 -2.02 2.94
CA GLY A 81 -0.29 -2.73 2.11
C GLY A 81 -1.46 -1.85 1.66
N ALA A 82 -1.94 -0.97 2.55
CA ALA A 82 -2.97 0.01 2.26
C ALA A 82 -2.49 1.08 1.28
N CYS A 83 -1.32 1.67 1.53
CA CYS A 83 -0.69 2.65 0.66
C CYS A 83 -0.54 2.09 -0.76
N ASN A 84 0.02 0.90 -0.90
CA ASN A 84 0.24 0.23 -2.19
C ASN A 84 -1.05 -0.11 -2.95
N ASN A 85 -2.18 -0.31 -2.26
CA ASN A 85 -3.46 -0.62 -2.92
C ASN A 85 -4.32 0.61 -3.25
N ILE A 86 -4.20 1.66 -2.45
CA ILE A 86 -5.08 2.84 -2.52
C ILE A 86 -4.40 3.96 -3.30
N ILE A 87 -3.17 4.34 -2.96
CA ILE A 87 -2.44 5.49 -3.53
C ILE A 87 -2.32 5.43 -5.05
N PRO A 88 -2.03 4.29 -5.71
CA PRO A 88 -1.90 4.27 -7.16
C PRO A 88 -3.17 4.70 -7.91
N LYS A 89 -4.34 4.62 -7.25
CA LYS A 89 -5.63 4.99 -7.81
C LYS A 89 -6.06 6.41 -7.46
N LEU A 90 -5.50 7.02 -6.41
CA LEU A 90 -5.98 8.30 -5.90
C LEU A 90 -5.65 9.46 -6.85
N VAL A 91 -6.61 10.38 -6.95
CA VAL A 91 -6.37 11.73 -7.51
C VAL A 91 -5.60 12.58 -6.52
N ALA A 92 -4.95 13.64 -7.00
CA ALA A 92 -4.07 14.47 -6.17
C ALA A 92 -4.79 15.11 -4.99
N GLU A 93 -6.05 15.51 -5.15
CA GLU A 93 -6.86 16.11 -4.09
C GLU A 93 -7.16 15.12 -2.96
N ASP A 94 -7.44 13.86 -3.29
CA ASP A 94 -7.78 12.82 -2.32
C ASP A 94 -6.54 12.26 -1.59
N MET A 95 -5.32 12.55 -2.06
CA MET A 95 -4.08 12.14 -1.38
C MET A 95 -3.98 12.73 0.04
N LEU A 96 -4.37 14.00 0.22
CA LEU A 96 -4.36 14.65 1.53
C LEU A 96 -5.42 14.02 2.45
N VAL A 97 -6.62 13.78 1.92
CA VAL A 97 -7.71 13.12 2.65
C VAL A 97 -7.30 11.72 3.09
N PHE A 98 -6.63 10.95 2.22
CA PHE A 98 -6.12 9.63 2.58
C PHE A 98 -5.11 9.69 3.71
N LYS A 99 -4.17 10.65 3.68
CA LYS A 99 -3.16 10.82 4.73
C LYS A 99 -3.82 11.08 6.09
N GLU A 100 -4.82 11.96 6.14
CA GLU A 100 -5.58 12.23 7.37
C GLU A 100 -6.33 10.99 7.88
N ILE A 101 -6.98 10.23 7.00
CA ILE A 101 -7.68 9.00 7.39
C ILE A 101 -6.67 7.96 7.90
N LEU A 102 -5.52 7.84 7.25
CA LEU A 102 -4.47 6.90 7.63
C LEU A 102 -3.94 7.21 9.02
N GLU A 103 -3.64 8.48 9.31
CA GLU A 103 -3.18 8.94 10.62
C GLU A 103 -4.23 8.72 11.73
N ASP A 104 -5.51 8.97 11.43
CA ASP A 104 -6.62 8.73 12.36
C ASP A 104 -6.85 7.24 12.65
N THR A 105 -6.66 6.37 11.65
CA THR A 105 -6.88 4.92 11.81
C THR A 105 -5.64 4.20 12.37
N PHE A 106 -4.45 4.69 12.03
CA PHE A 106 -3.14 4.16 12.43
C PHE A 106 -2.27 5.31 12.94
N PRO A 107 -2.35 5.65 14.24
CA PRO A 107 -1.59 6.74 14.82
C PRO A 107 -0.09 6.56 14.65
N GLY A 108 0.62 7.62 14.27
CA GLY A 108 2.08 7.58 14.06
C GLY A 108 2.52 6.86 12.78
N SER A 109 1.58 6.46 11.91
CA SER A 109 1.91 5.92 10.61
C SER A 109 2.14 7.03 9.59
N GLU A 110 3.13 6.82 8.71
CA GLU A 110 3.40 7.71 7.59
C GLU A 110 3.02 7.05 6.27
N VAL A 111 2.75 7.87 5.26
CA VAL A 111 2.56 7.38 3.90
C VAL A 111 3.89 6.78 3.43
N ALA A 112 3.90 5.46 3.27
CA ALA A 112 5.08 4.78 2.76
C ALA A 112 5.32 5.16 1.30
N GLU A 113 6.42 5.87 1.03
CA GLU A 113 6.93 5.99 -0.33
C GLU A 113 7.48 4.64 -0.79
N MET A 114 7.29 4.35 -2.07
CA MET A 114 7.87 3.15 -2.66
C MET A 114 9.37 3.36 -2.87
N GLU A 115 10.17 2.78 -1.98
CA GLU A 115 11.61 2.79 -2.09
C GLU A 115 12.12 1.51 -2.77
N ASN A 116 12.54 1.64 -4.03
CA ASN A 116 13.31 0.61 -4.72
C ASN A 116 14.44 1.26 -5.50
N GLU A 117 15.56 1.48 -4.82
CA GLU A 117 16.73 2.18 -5.38
C GLU A 117 17.33 1.45 -6.59
N ALA A 118 17.29 0.12 -6.60
CA ALA A 118 17.74 -0.67 -7.76
C ALA A 118 16.87 -0.39 -9.00
N ALA A 119 15.54 -0.43 -8.84
CA ALA A 119 14.61 -0.11 -9.92
C ALA A 119 14.72 1.36 -10.33
N ARG A 120 14.85 2.30 -9.38
CA ARG A 120 15.04 3.73 -9.65
C ARG A 120 16.28 4.00 -10.48
N THR A 121 17.40 3.36 -10.13
CA THR A 121 18.66 3.47 -10.86
C THR A 121 18.49 2.99 -12.29
N GLU A 122 17.84 1.84 -12.48
CA GLU A 122 17.66 1.26 -13.82
C GLU A 122 16.67 2.06 -14.68
N ILE A 123 15.57 2.53 -14.09
CA ILE A 123 14.62 3.44 -14.76
C ILE A 123 15.34 4.70 -15.21
N THR A 124 16.19 5.29 -14.37
CA THR A 124 16.92 6.52 -14.69
C THR A 124 17.88 6.30 -15.86
N LYS A 125 18.64 5.20 -15.88
CA LYS A 125 19.53 4.84 -17.00
C LYS A 125 18.76 4.68 -18.32
N VAL A 126 17.61 4.00 -18.28
CA VAL A 126 16.76 3.83 -19.48
C VAL A 126 16.22 5.17 -19.95
N CYS A 127 15.80 6.04 -19.03
CA CYS A 127 15.33 7.39 -19.38
C CYS A 127 16.45 8.21 -20.05
N GLU A 128 17.67 8.18 -19.52
CA GLU A 128 18.83 8.85 -20.11
C GLU A 128 19.15 8.32 -21.51
N ALA A 129 19.14 7.00 -21.70
CA ALA A 129 19.39 6.37 -23.01
C ALA A 129 18.36 6.78 -24.08
N HIS A 130 17.13 7.05 -23.67
CA HIS A 130 16.03 7.47 -24.55
C HIS A 130 15.81 8.99 -24.58
N SER A 131 16.69 9.79 -23.96
CA SER A 131 16.53 11.26 -23.86
C SER A 131 15.21 11.71 -23.19
N ILE A 132 14.75 10.96 -22.20
CA ILE A 132 13.55 11.24 -21.39
C ILE A 132 13.99 11.84 -20.05
N VAL A 133 13.28 12.88 -19.58
CA VAL A 133 13.54 13.47 -18.26
C VAL A 133 12.93 12.61 -17.15
N ALA A 134 13.77 11.98 -16.35
CA ALA A 134 13.36 11.16 -15.22
C ALA A 134 12.97 12.03 -14.00
N SER A 135 11.78 12.64 -14.05
CA SER A 135 11.27 13.42 -12.90
C SER A 135 10.88 12.51 -11.72
N GLY A 136 10.98 13.02 -10.50
CA GLY A 136 10.62 12.26 -9.28
C GLY A 136 9.21 11.64 -9.33
N PRO A 137 8.16 12.43 -9.64
CA PRO A 137 6.80 11.90 -9.80
C PRO A 137 6.66 10.84 -10.91
N PHE A 138 7.42 10.99 -12.00
CA PHE A 138 7.42 10.02 -13.10
C PHE A 138 8.00 8.67 -12.65
N ILE A 139 9.15 8.68 -11.98
CA ILE A 139 9.75 7.45 -11.42
C ILE A 139 8.80 6.80 -10.41
N GLN A 140 8.23 7.58 -9.50
CA GLN A 140 7.26 7.08 -8.51
C GLN A 140 6.07 6.38 -9.17
N LYS A 141 5.53 6.94 -10.27
CA LYS A 141 4.45 6.30 -11.02
C LYS A 141 4.86 5.01 -11.71
N ILE A 142 6.09 4.92 -12.22
CA ILE A 142 6.61 3.66 -12.79
C ILE A 142 6.74 2.58 -11.71
N LEU A 143 7.26 2.94 -10.53
CA LEU A 143 7.36 2.03 -9.40
C LEU A 143 5.97 1.52 -8.98
N GLN A 144 5.00 2.43 -8.80
CA GLN A 144 3.61 2.09 -8.50
C GLN A 144 3.02 1.15 -9.57
N LEU A 145 3.23 1.44 -10.85
CA LEU A 145 2.73 0.61 -11.95
C LEU A 145 3.30 -0.81 -11.88
N LYS A 146 4.62 -0.94 -11.73
CA LYS A 146 5.30 -2.25 -11.60
C LYS A 146 4.69 -3.08 -10.47
N GLN A 147 4.45 -2.47 -9.31
CA GLN A 147 3.88 -3.16 -8.17
C GLN A 147 2.42 -3.59 -8.41
N VAL A 148 1.61 -2.74 -9.02
CA VAL A 148 0.22 -3.09 -9.37
C VAL A 148 0.20 -4.27 -10.35
N MET A 149 1.14 -4.31 -11.31
CA MET A 149 1.30 -5.44 -12.24
C MET A 149 1.71 -6.75 -11.54
N GLU A 150 2.50 -6.69 -10.47
CA GLU A 150 2.87 -7.87 -9.69
C GLU A 150 1.70 -8.39 -8.84
N MET A 151 0.81 -7.50 -8.38
CA MET A 151 -0.34 -7.87 -7.56
C MET A 151 -1.57 -8.31 -8.38
N ARG A 152 -1.69 -7.89 -9.65
CA ARG A 152 -2.91 -8.05 -10.46
C ARG A 152 -2.57 -8.36 -11.91
N HIS A 153 -3.30 -9.32 -12.50
CA HIS A 153 -3.14 -9.68 -13.92
C HIS A 153 -3.66 -8.63 -14.90
N GLY A 154 -4.53 -7.72 -14.46
CA GLY A 154 -5.10 -6.66 -15.30
C GLY A 154 -4.88 -5.29 -14.67
N VAL A 155 -4.40 -4.35 -15.47
CA VAL A 155 -4.10 -2.98 -15.07
C VAL A 155 -4.70 -2.02 -16.09
N MET A 156 -5.23 -0.89 -15.62
CA MET A 156 -5.70 0.22 -16.44
C MET A 156 -4.85 1.45 -16.09
N VAL A 157 -4.29 2.08 -17.12
CA VAL A 157 -3.60 3.37 -16.97
C VAL A 157 -4.58 4.45 -17.42
N VAL A 158 -4.85 5.40 -16.53
CA VAL A 158 -5.79 6.51 -16.77
C VAL A 158 -5.02 7.81 -16.64
N GLY A 159 -5.04 8.62 -17.68
CA GLY A 159 -4.38 9.92 -17.73
C GLY A 159 -4.47 10.52 -19.13
N PRO A 160 -4.27 11.84 -19.26
CA PRO A 160 -4.02 12.50 -20.54
C PRO A 160 -2.63 12.16 -21.10
#